data_AF-A0A920RKK0-F1
#
_entry.id   AF-A0A920RKK0-F1
#
_cell.length_a   1.000
_cell.length_b   1.000
_cell.length_c   1.000
_cell.angle_alpha   90.00
_cell.angle_beta   90.00
_cell.angle_gamma   90.00
#
_symmetry.space_group_name_H-M   'P 1'
#
loop_
_entity.id
_entity.type
_entity.pdbx_description
1 polymer ?
#
loop_
_entity_poly.entity_id
_entity_poly.type
_entity_poly.pdbx_seq_one_letter_code
_entity_poly.pdbx_strand_id
1 'polypeptide(L)'
;MPVVGSGYSWLQDYAPHAAAANLPVGRWPWSARAAERFRTPTSRGRCRNRTTQSQQVCRTFSYCTNLMRTKDHPLGQFPTGCPPFDKETYGPLWKEAEPKLTGKAE
;
A
#
# COMPACT_ATOMS: atom_id res chain seq x y z
N MET A 1 24.70 8.31 7.94
CA MET A 1 23.45 7.56 8.24
C MET A 1 22.61 7.52 6.97
N PRO A 2 22.22 6.35 6.43
CA PRO A 2 21.27 6.29 5.31
C PRO A 2 19.87 6.73 5.77
N VAL A 3 19.24 7.63 5.00
CA VAL A 3 17.89 8.15 5.28
C VAL A 3 16.92 7.64 4.21
N VAL A 4 15.76 7.15 4.63
CA VAL A 4 14.71 6.66 3.73
C VAL A 4 13.50 7.60 3.80
N GLY A 5 13.16 8.21 2.67
CA GLY A 5 11.93 9.01 2.53
C GLY A 5 10.72 8.09 2.38
N SER A 6 9.65 8.33 3.14
CA SER A 6 8.37 7.61 3.02
C SER A 6 7.25 8.56 2.56
N GLY A 7 6.04 8.04 2.39
CA GLY A 7 4.86 8.86 2.08
C GLY A 7 4.66 9.18 0.60
N TYR A 8 5.40 8.58 -0.33
CA TYR A 8 5.24 8.82 -1.78
C TYR A 8 4.08 8.05 -2.44
N SER A 9 3.30 7.27 -1.69
CA SER A 9 2.25 6.43 -2.27
C SER A 9 1.15 7.21 -3.00
N TRP A 10 0.93 8.48 -2.64
CA TRP A 10 -0.03 9.35 -3.33
C TRP A 10 0.44 9.78 -4.72
N LEU A 11 1.75 9.77 -4.98
CA LEU A 11 2.33 10.06 -6.29
C LEU A 11 2.16 8.91 -7.29
N GLN A 12 1.82 7.70 -6.82
CA GLN A 12 1.50 6.53 -7.63
C GLN A 12 2.58 6.23 -8.70
N ASP A 13 2.23 6.46 -9.97
CA ASP A 13 3.09 6.24 -11.14
C ASP A 13 4.30 7.18 -11.15
N TYR A 14 4.14 8.37 -10.56
CA TYR A 14 5.16 9.43 -10.55
C TYR A 14 6.12 9.35 -9.36
N ALA A 15 5.86 8.48 -8.39
CA ALA A 15 6.73 8.34 -7.23
C ALA A 15 8.20 7.96 -7.56
N PRO A 16 8.53 7.25 -8.68
CA PRO A 16 9.94 7.05 -9.04
C PRO A 16 10.64 8.34 -9.46
N HIS A 17 9.91 9.30 -10.05
CA HIS A 17 10.48 10.58 -10.47
C HIS A 17 10.84 11.45 -9.26
N ALA A 18 9.97 11.48 -8.24
CA ALA A 18 10.30 12.15 -6.98
C ALA A 18 11.51 11.49 -6.30
N ALA A 19 11.60 10.15 -6.31
CA ALA A 19 12.78 9.46 -5.80
C ALA A 19 14.06 9.84 -6.56
N ALA A 20 14.00 9.88 -7.91
CA ALA A 20 15.12 10.27 -8.76
C ALA A 20 15.58 11.72 -8.52
N ALA A 21 14.65 12.66 -8.32
CA ALA A 21 14.95 14.05 -8.04
C ALA A 21 15.68 14.27 -6.69
N ASN A 22 15.52 13.35 -5.73
CA ASN A 22 16.18 13.46 -4.44
C ASN A 22 17.65 13.01 -4.45
N LEU A 23 18.07 12.23 -5.46
CA LEU A 23 19.45 11.76 -5.62
C LEU A 23 20.46 12.91 -5.80
N PRO A 24 20.28 13.87 -6.74
CA PRO A 24 21.23 14.96 -6.93
C PRO A 24 21.23 15.98 -5.78
N VAL A 25 20.10 16.11 -5.05
CA VAL A 25 19.94 17.08 -3.95
C VAL A 25 20.52 16.54 -2.63
N GLY A 26 20.94 15.26 -2.57
CA GLY A 26 21.60 14.68 -1.40
C GLY A 26 20.73 14.53 -0.15
N ARG A 27 19.39 14.66 -0.28
CA ARG A 27 18.45 14.59 0.86
C ARG A 27 18.26 13.17 1.38
N TRP A 28 17.77 12.27 0.53
CA TRP A 28 17.56 10.87 0.87
C TRP A 28 17.75 10.01 -0.38
N PRO A 29 18.65 9.01 -0.34
CA PRO A 29 18.94 8.18 -1.50
C PRO A 29 17.85 7.14 -1.79
N TRP A 30 16.95 6.87 -0.82
CA TRP A 30 15.97 5.79 -0.90
C TRP A 30 14.54 6.27 -0.62
N SER A 31 13.59 5.78 -1.44
CA SER A 31 12.16 6.01 -1.24
C SER A 31 11.46 4.70 -0.85
N ALA A 32 10.83 4.66 0.32
CA ALA A 32 10.00 3.53 0.76
C ALA A 32 8.55 3.66 0.30
N ARG A 33 7.96 2.52 -0.06
CA ARG A 33 6.54 2.42 -0.43
C ARG A 33 5.87 1.26 0.33
N ALA A 34 5.20 1.58 1.43
CA ALA A 34 4.58 0.58 2.31
C ALA A 34 3.29 0.00 1.71
N ALA A 35 2.30 0.83 1.38
CA ALA A 35 1.00 0.37 0.88
C ALA A 35 1.07 -0.30 -0.49
N GLU A 36 2.04 0.06 -1.32
CA GLU A 36 2.27 -0.58 -2.62
C GLU A 36 2.82 -2.00 -2.50
N ARG A 37 3.44 -2.35 -1.36
CA ARG A 37 4.01 -3.68 -1.16
C ARG A 37 2.95 -4.78 -1.14
N PHE A 38 1.75 -4.49 -0.65
CA PHE A 38 0.63 -5.44 -0.65
C PHE A 38 0.10 -5.76 -2.05
N ARG A 39 0.19 -4.80 -2.99
CA ARG A 39 -0.32 -4.99 -4.35
C ARG A 39 0.73 -5.57 -5.30
N THR A 40 1.97 -5.14 -5.16
CA THR A 40 3.05 -5.56 -6.06
C THR A 40 4.30 -5.80 -5.23
N PRO A 41 4.44 -7.00 -4.65
CA PRO A 41 5.59 -7.33 -3.80
C PRO A 41 6.93 -7.25 -4.56
N THR A 42 6.93 -7.27 -5.90
CA THR A 42 8.13 -7.14 -6.74
C THR A 42 8.15 -5.83 -7.54
N SER A 43 8.42 -4.70 -6.87
CA SER A 43 8.54 -3.37 -7.53
C SER A 43 9.67 -3.28 -8.56
N ARG A 44 10.61 -4.25 -8.59
CA ARG A 44 11.75 -4.31 -9.53
C ARG A 44 11.32 -4.39 -11.00
N GLY A 45 10.20 -5.05 -11.32
CA GLY A 45 9.71 -5.17 -12.70
C GLY A 45 9.37 -3.82 -13.34
N ARG A 46 8.91 -2.86 -12.52
CA ARG A 46 8.47 -1.54 -12.97
C ARG A 46 9.62 -0.65 -13.42
N CYS A 47 10.76 -0.70 -12.74
CA CYS A 47 11.94 0.06 -13.12
C CYS A 47 12.57 -0.49 -14.42
N ARG A 48 12.46 -1.81 -14.65
CA ARG A 48 13.08 -2.47 -15.81
C ARG A 48 12.31 -2.25 -17.11
N ASN A 49 10.98 -2.31 -17.06
CA ASN A 49 10.16 -2.28 -18.28
C ASN A 49 9.83 -0.86 -18.79
N ARG A 50 10.31 0.20 -18.11
CA ARG A 50 10.00 1.63 -18.36
C ARG A 50 8.50 1.97 -18.46
N THR A 51 7.64 1.00 -18.16
CA THR A 51 6.19 1.09 -18.24
C THR A 51 5.63 0.80 -16.86
N THR A 52 4.87 1.76 -16.34
CA THR A 52 4.12 1.53 -15.11
C THR A 52 2.77 0.96 -15.50
N GLN A 53 2.54 -0.31 -15.17
CA GLN A 53 1.19 -0.86 -15.27
C GLN A 53 0.34 -0.22 -14.17
N SER A 54 -0.62 0.59 -14.57
CA SER A 54 -1.57 1.28 -13.69
C SER A 54 -2.35 0.30 -12.79
N GLN A 55 -2.47 -0.96 -13.23
CA GLN A 55 -3.04 -2.09 -12.50
C GLN A 55 -2.12 -2.69 -11.41
N GLN A 56 -0.91 -2.18 -11.22
CA GLN A 56 0.01 -2.61 -10.18
C GLN A 56 0.27 -1.51 -9.12
N VAL A 57 -0.37 -0.34 -9.24
CA VAL A 57 0.04 0.85 -8.45
C VAL A 57 -0.97 1.21 -7.39
N CYS A 58 -0.61 1.11 -6.10
CA CYS A 58 -1.52 1.47 -5.00
C CYS A 58 -2.31 2.75 -5.30
N ARG A 59 -3.63 2.70 -5.14
CA ARG A 59 -4.54 3.82 -5.40
C ARG A 59 -4.94 4.56 -4.13
N THR A 60 -4.20 4.35 -3.04
CA THR A 60 -4.35 5.08 -1.77
C THR A 60 -5.76 5.05 -1.17
N PHE A 61 -6.54 4.00 -1.44
CA PHE A 61 -7.89 3.83 -0.90
C PHE A 61 -7.93 3.53 0.62
N SER A 62 -6.78 3.25 1.23
CA SER A 62 -6.66 2.98 2.69
C SER A 62 -7.43 1.76 3.22
N TYR A 63 -7.96 0.88 2.37
CA TYR A 63 -8.57 -0.40 2.79
C TYR A 63 -7.62 -1.26 3.63
N CYS A 64 -6.32 -1.29 3.29
CA CYS A 64 -5.32 -2.02 4.08
C CYS A 64 -5.24 -1.55 5.54
N THR A 65 -5.33 -0.23 5.76
CA THR A 65 -5.32 0.36 7.10
C THR A 65 -6.64 0.16 7.82
N ASN A 66 -7.76 0.25 7.10
CA ASN A 66 -9.08 0.01 7.67
C ASN A 66 -9.25 -1.45 8.12
N LEU A 67 -8.74 -2.39 7.34
CA LEU A 67 -8.74 -3.81 7.70
C LEU A 67 -8.00 -4.04 9.04
N MET A 68 -6.85 -3.39 9.25
CA MET A 68 -6.12 -3.45 10.53
C MET A 68 -6.86 -2.82 11.72
N ARG A 69 -7.82 -1.91 11.48
CA ARG A 69 -8.48 -1.13 12.53
C ARG A 69 -9.63 -1.87 13.21
N THR A 70 -10.16 -2.93 12.61
CA THR A 70 -11.22 -3.74 13.24
C THR A 70 -10.75 -4.38 14.53
N LYS A 71 -9.48 -4.82 14.60
CA LYS A 71 -8.83 -5.43 15.77
C LYS A 71 -9.64 -6.58 16.41
N ASP A 72 -10.47 -7.24 15.61
CA ASP A 72 -11.44 -8.24 16.06
C ASP A 72 -10.84 -9.65 16.11
N HIS A 73 -9.72 -9.77 16.81
CA HIS A 73 -9.03 -11.02 17.07
C HIS A 73 -8.62 -11.02 18.55
N PRO A 74 -8.51 -12.17 19.23
CA PRO A 74 -8.08 -12.25 20.63
C PRO A 74 -6.74 -11.55 20.92
N LEU A 75 -5.89 -11.39 19.90
CA LEU A 75 -4.60 -10.69 19.98
C LEU A 75 -4.69 -9.19 19.66
N GLY A 76 -5.89 -8.63 19.46
CA GLY A 76 -6.13 -7.23 19.09
C GLY A 76 -5.63 -6.87 17.69
N GLN A 77 -5.59 -7.84 16.78
CA GLN A 77 -5.05 -7.72 15.42
C GLN A 77 -6.10 -8.10 14.39
N PHE A 78 -5.86 -7.78 13.14
CA PHE A 78 -6.67 -8.28 12.03
C PHE A 78 -5.77 -8.40 10.79
N PRO A 79 -6.08 -9.28 9.83
CA PRO A 79 -5.24 -9.49 8.65
C PRO A 79 -4.90 -8.21 7.90
N THR A 80 -3.71 -8.17 7.28
CA THR A 80 -3.23 -7.00 6.54
C THR A 80 -3.09 -7.34 5.05
N GLY A 81 -3.74 -6.58 4.18
CA GLY A 81 -3.67 -6.83 2.74
C GLY A 81 -4.37 -5.78 1.91
N CYS A 82 -4.59 -6.06 0.62
CA CYS A 82 -5.22 -5.12 -0.30
C CYS A 82 -6.53 -5.70 -0.89
N PRO A 83 -7.67 -5.57 -0.17
CA PRO A 83 -8.96 -6.13 -0.60
C PRO A 83 -9.38 -5.82 -2.05
N PRO A 84 -9.15 -4.59 -2.58
CA PRO A 84 -9.53 -4.29 -3.97
C PRO A 84 -8.73 -5.05 -5.04
N PHE A 85 -7.48 -5.42 -4.75
CA PHE A 85 -6.56 -6.03 -5.71
C PHE A 85 -6.30 -7.52 -5.48
N ASP A 86 -6.53 -7.99 -4.26
CA ASP A 86 -6.50 -9.40 -3.89
C ASP A 86 -7.88 -9.77 -3.32
N LYS A 87 -8.84 -9.91 -4.23
CA LYS A 87 -10.23 -10.17 -3.90
C LYS A 87 -10.46 -11.60 -3.42
N GLU A 88 -9.66 -12.54 -3.90
CA GLU A 88 -9.77 -13.95 -3.54
C GLU A 88 -9.41 -14.15 -2.06
N THR A 89 -8.31 -13.55 -1.60
CA THR A 89 -7.84 -13.71 -0.22
C THR A 89 -8.47 -12.70 0.73
N TYR A 90 -8.45 -11.40 0.37
CA TYR A 90 -8.84 -10.32 1.29
C TYR A 90 -10.26 -9.79 1.06
N GLY A 91 -10.93 -10.21 -0.01
CA GLY A 91 -12.32 -9.85 -0.28
C GLY A 91 -13.29 -10.35 0.80
N PRO A 92 -13.26 -11.64 1.18
CA PRO A 92 -14.09 -12.18 2.26
C PRO A 92 -13.82 -11.47 3.59
N LEU A 93 -12.53 -11.29 3.93
CA LEU A 93 -12.10 -10.62 5.15
C LEU A 93 -12.59 -9.16 5.23
N TRP A 94 -12.65 -8.46 4.10
CA TRP A 94 -13.19 -7.11 4.06
C TRP A 94 -14.71 -7.09 4.31
N LYS A 95 -15.46 -8.05 3.78
CA LYS A 95 -16.92 -8.14 4.02
C LYS A 95 -17.24 -8.39 5.49
N GLU A 96 -16.39 -9.13 6.20
CA GLU A 96 -16.52 -9.33 7.65
C GLU A 96 -16.14 -8.09 8.46
N ALA A 97 -15.17 -7.31 7.96
CA ALA A 97 -14.62 -6.12 8.62
C ALA A 97 -15.48 -4.86 8.44
N GLU A 98 -16.03 -4.65 7.25
CA GLU A 98 -16.79 -3.46 6.86
C GLU A 98 -17.98 -3.11 7.77
N PRO A 99 -18.88 -4.05 8.15
CA PRO A 99 -20.00 -3.73 9.03
C PRO A 99 -19.54 -3.29 10.42
N LYS A 100 -18.44 -3.89 10.93
CA LYS A 100 -17.83 -3.56 12.22
C LYS A 100 -17.20 -2.17 12.23
N LEU A 101 -16.66 -1.73 11.10
CA LEU A 101 -16.08 -0.39 10.94
C LEU A 101 -17.13 0.71 10.76
N THR A 102 -18.25 0.39 10.10
CA THR A 102 -19.29 1.37 9.77
C THR A 102 -20.40 1.46 10.81
N GLY A 103 -20.36 0.61 11.85
CA GLY A 103 -21.38 0.56 12.89
C GLY A 103 -22.75 0.06 12.40
N LYS A 104 -22.80 -0.54 11.20
CA LYS A 104 -24.00 -1.14 10.59
C LYS A 104 -24.06 -2.65 10.86
N ALA A 105 -23.74 -3.06 12.08
CA ALA A 105 -23.99 -4.42 12.51
C ALA A 105 -25.48 -4.54 12.86
N GLU A 106 -26.26 -5.06 11.91
CA GLU A 106 -27.54 -5.73 12.21
C GLU A 106 -27.27 -7.16 12.70
#